data_AF-A0A1H8IPC5-F1
#
_entry.id   AF-A0A1H8IPC5-F1
#
_cell.length_a   1.000
_cell.length_b   1.000
_cell.length_c   1.000
_cell.angle_alpha   90.00
_cell.angle_beta   90.00
_cell.angle_gamma   90.00
#
_symmetry.space_group_name_H-M   'P 1'
#
loop_
_entity.id
_entity.type
_entity.pdbx_description
1 polymer ?
#
loop_
_entity_poly.entity_id
_entity_poly.type
_entity_poly.pdbx_seq_one_letter_code
_entity_poly.pdbx_strand_id
1 'polypeptide(L)'
;MTTQRQAGLYFQDQIHWRDGWIGTVNLRHVVKTGQDGVAAFKRDDSETAYRVALARELANGLTPYMSVSSFFNPLLASPASSVIDPESGEQAEVGLTYAPE
;
A
#
# COMPACT_ATOMS: atom_id res chain seq x y z
N MET A 1 23.89 -18.37 3.29
CA MET A 1 22.43 -18.20 3.46
C MET A 1 22.18 -16.74 3.75
N THR A 2 21.16 -16.17 3.13
CA THR A 2 20.90 -14.74 3.13
C THR A 2 19.63 -14.53 3.93
N THR A 3 19.71 -13.96 5.13
CA THR A 3 18.53 -13.77 6.00
C THR A 3 18.00 -12.35 5.81
N GLN A 4 16.80 -12.21 5.26
CA GLN A 4 16.10 -10.92 5.15
C GLN A 4 15.18 -10.72 6.36
N ARG A 5 15.30 -9.58 7.05
CA ARG A 5 14.39 -9.20 8.14
C ARG A 5 13.64 -7.94 7.76
N GLN A 6 12.31 -8.04 7.74
CA GLN A 6 11.42 -6.91 7.45
C GLN A 6 10.52 -6.61 8.65
N ALA A 7 10.50 -5.35 9.09
CA ALA A 7 9.55 -4.85 10.08
C ALA A 7 8.72 -3.73 9.45
N GLY A 8 7.42 -3.68 9.74
CA GLY A 8 6.54 -2.66 9.20
C GLY A 8 5.37 -2.35 10.12
N LEU A 9 4.87 -1.12 9.99
CA LEU A 9 3.69 -0.59 10.67
C LEU A 9 2.55 -0.46 9.67
N TYR A 10 1.35 -0.75 10.14
CA TYR A 10 0.12 -0.69 9.36
C TYR A 10 -0.92 0.09 10.14
N PHE A 11 -1.57 1.03 9.47
CA PHE A 11 -2.69 1.79 9.98
C PHE A 11 -3.82 1.72 8.96
N GLN A 12 -5.03 1.42 9.42
CA GLN A 12 -6.23 1.39 8.60
C GLN A 12 -7.38 1.99 9.39
N ASP A 13 -8.07 2.93 8.77
CA ASP A 13 -9.28 3.54 9.32
C ASP A 13 -10.38 3.54 8.26
N GLN A 14 -11.60 3.23 8.69
CA GLN A 14 -12.79 3.27 7.85
C GLN A 14 -13.93 3.95 8.61
N ILE A 15 -14.39 5.06 8.06
CA ILE A 15 -15.39 5.92 8.68
C ILE A 15 -16.67 5.81 7.87
N HIS A 16 -17.77 5.54 8.58
CA HIS A 16 -19.12 5.51 8.03
C HIS A 16 -19.90 6.71 8.57
N TRP A 17 -20.41 7.55 7.68
CA TRP A 17 -21.25 8.70 8.03
C TRP A 17 -22.73 8.37 7.82
N ARG A 18 -23.60 9.05 8.58
CA ARG A 18 -25.06 8.83 8.54
C ARG A 18 -25.69 9.04 7.16
N ASP A 19 -25.06 9.83 6.30
CA ASP A 19 -25.57 10.16 4.95
C ASP A 19 -25.11 9.17 3.87
N GLY A 20 -24.66 7.97 4.27
CA GLY A 20 -24.22 6.88 3.39
C GLY A 20 -22.80 7.03 2.86
N TRP A 21 -22.02 7.99 3.35
CA TRP A 21 -20.62 8.12 2.95
C TRP A 21 -19.75 7.10 3.68
N ILE A 22 -18.78 6.53 2.96
CA ILE A 22 -17.78 5.62 3.51
C ILE A 22 -16.41 6.11 3.06
N GLY A 23 -15.57 6.48 4.02
CA GLY A 23 -14.20 6.92 3.79
C GLY A 23 -13.24 5.88 4.32
N THR A 24 -12.22 5.53 3.55
CA THR A 24 -11.19 4.55 3.97
C THR A 24 -9.81 5.14 3.75
N VAL A 25 -8.94 5.01 4.75
CA VAL A 25 -7.52 5.40 4.68
C VAL A 25 -6.69 4.24 5.20
N ASN A 26 -5.76 3.76 4.38
CA ASN A 26 -4.79 2.75 4.75
C ASN A 26 -3.38 3.30 4.54
N LEU A 27 -2.49 3.07 5.49
CA LEU A 27 -1.09 3.42 5.45
C LEU A 27 -0.26 2.22 5.88
N ARG A 28 0.81 1.94 5.13
CA ARG A 28 1.79 0.91 5.44
C ARG A 28 3.17 1.53 5.34
N HIS A 29 3.96 1.44 6.40
CA HIS A 29 5.35 1.89 6.40
C HIS A 29 6.27 0.74 6.78
N VAL A 30 7.27 0.45 5.95
CA VAL A 30 8.29 -0.57 6.21
C VAL A 30 9.53 0.12 6.76
N VAL A 31 10.01 -0.34 7.92
CA VAL A 31 11.02 0.36 8.73
C VAL A 31 12.45 -0.14 8.47
N LYS A 32 12.66 -1.45 8.19
CA LYS A 32 14.00 -2.02 7.96
C LYS A 32 13.96 -3.25 7.08
N THR A 33 14.95 -3.39 6.21
CA THR A 33 15.19 -4.60 5.39
C THR A 33 16.66 -5.04 5.55
N GLY A 34 17.00 -5.67 6.67
CA GLY A 34 18.39 -6.09 6.94
C GLY A 34 18.76 -7.42 6.27
N GLN A 35 19.95 -7.49 5.65
CA GLN A 35 20.50 -8.71 5.06
C GLN A 35 21.89 -9.01 5.66
N ASP A 36 22.03 -10.10 6.40
CA ASP A 36 23.33 -10.54 6.95
C ASP A 36 23.97 -11.62 6.05
N GLY A 37 25.14 -11.35 5.45
CA GLY A 37 25.93 -12.34 4.71
C GLY A 37 27.21 -11.82 4.01
N VAL A 38 28.38 -12.28 4.50
CA VAL A 38 29.79 -12.30 4.00
C VAL A 38 30.42 -11.03 3.39
N ALA A 39 29.65 -10.07 2.89
CA ALA A 39 30.10 -8.71 2.63
C ALA A 39 29.13 -7.78 3.36
N ALA A 40 29.65 -6.87 4.18
CA ALA A 40 28.87 -5.97 5.02
C ALA A 40 28.01 -4.99 4.18
N PHE A 41 26.91 -5.47 3.61
CA PHE A 41 25.94 -4.67 2.87
C PHE A 41 24.71 -4.44 3.75
N LYS A 42 24.66 -3.27 4.38
CA LYS A 42 23.54 -2.82 5.19
C LYS A 42 22.69 -1.88 4.33
N ARG A 43 21.52 -2.32 3.89
CA ARG A 43 20.54 -1.51 3.16
C ARG A 43 19.41 -1.15 4.13
N ASP A 44 19.41 0.09 4.62
CA ASP A 44 18.34 0.64 5.47
C ASP A 44 17.33 1.36 4.56
N ASP A 45 16.57 0.60 3.77
CA ASP A 45 15.48 1.15 2.95
C ASP A 45 14.18 1.16 3.74
N SER A 46 13.50 2.30 3.74
CA SER A 46 12.16 2.49 4.31
C SER A 46 11.20 2.99 3.26
N GLU A 47 10.07 2.32 3.08
CA GLU A 47 9.10 2.63 2.04
C GLU A 47 7.68 2.73 2.60
N THR A 48 6.89 3.65 2.03
CA THR A 48 5.52 3.92 2.47
C THR A 48 4.54 3.67 1.32
N ALA A 49 3.58 2.78 1.55
CA ALA A 49 2.43 2.58 0.67
C ALA A 49 1.16 3.14 1.33
N TYR A 50 0.26 3.68 0.53
CA TYR A 50 -1.00 4.25 1.01
C TYR A 50 -2.18 3.84 0.13
N ARG A 51 -3.38 3.89 0.70
CA ARG A 51 -4.65 3.84 -0.04
C ARG A 51 -5.64 4.80 0.59
N VAL A 52 -6.30 5.60 -0.24
CA VAL A 52 -7.41 6.46 0.16
C VAL A 52 -8.58 6.14 -0.75
N ALA A 53 -9.75 5.90 -0.17
CA ALA A 53 -10.97 5.62 -0.91
C ALA A 53 -12.16 6.37 -0.31
N LEU A 54 -13.09 6.76 -1.18
CA LEU A 54 -14.36 7.34 -0.81
C LEU A 54 -15.46 6.67 -1.61
N ALA A 55 -16.49 6.21 -0.93
CA ALA A 55 -17.68 5.62 -1.51
C ALA A 55 -18.94 6.27 -0.93
N ARG A 56 -20.04 6.16 -1.64
CA ARG A 56 -21.35 6.62 -1.14
C ARG A 56 -22.43 5.62 -1.46
N GLU A 57 -23.08 5.09 -0.44
CA GLU A 57 -24.25 4.24 -0.56
C GLU A 57 -25.48 5.10 -0.89
N LEU A 58 -26.17 4.75 -1.96
CA LEU A 58 -27.42 5.39 -2.38
C LEU A 58 -28.60 4.48 -2.02
N ALA A 59 -29.76 5.08 -1.77
CA ALA A 59 -30.97 4.37 -1.39
C ALA A 59 -31.50 3.39 -2.45
N ASN A 60 -31.00 3.46 -3.70
CA ASN A 60 -31.36 2.56 -4.79
C ASN A 60 -30.38 1.38 -4.96
N GLY A 61 -29.54 1.10 -3.95
CA GLY A 61 -28.57 0.00 -3.98
C GLY A 61 -27.30 0.27 -4.81
N LEU A 62 -27.17 1.47 -5.39
CA LEU A 62 -25.94 1.89 -6.07
C LEU A 62 -24.91 2.44 -5.09
N THR A 63 -23.65 2.09 -5.30
CA THR A 63 -22.53 2.64 -4.53
C THR A 63 -21.42 3.11 -5.48
N PRO A 64 -21.44 4.39 -5.92
CA PRO A 64 -20.29 4.99 -6.57
C PRO A 64 -19.11 5.06 -5.61
N TYR A 65 -17.92 4.86 -6.15
CA TYR A 65 -16.67 4.96 -5.39
C TYR A 65 -15.53 5.48 -6.25
N MET A 66 -14.54 6.04 -5.55
CA MET A 66 -13.24 6.37 -6.12
C MET A 66 -12.15 5.98 -5.12
N SER A 67 -11.00 5.56 -5.63
CA SER A 67 -9.84 5.25 -4.79
C SER A 67 -8.54 5.58 -5.49
N VAL A 68 -7.53 5.90 -4.69
CA VAL A 68 -6.14 6.02 -5.10
C VAL A 68 -5.30 5.17 -4.16
N SER A 69 -4.35 4.44 -4.70
CA SER A 69 -3.40 3.68 -3.89
C SER A 69 -2.03 3.63 -4.53
N SER A 70 -1.00 3.64 -3.70
CA SER A 70 0.36 3.34 -4.11
C SER A 70 0.76 1.92 -3.73
N PHE A 71 1.69 1.36 -4.48
CA PHE A 71 2.37 0.11 -4.16
C PHE A 71 3.86 0.27 -4.38
N PHE A 72 4.65 -0.55 -3.69
CA PHE A 72 6.06 -0.71 -3.97
C PHE A 72 6.45 -2.19 -3.86
N ASN A 73 7.45 -2.59 -4.62
CA ASN A 73 8.05 -3.90 -4.59
C ASN A 73 9.57 -3.76 -4.38
N PRO A 74 10.10 -4.24 -3.24
CA PRO A 74 11.54 -4.17 -2.99
C PRO A 74 12.30 -5.11 -3.94
N LEU A 75 13.10 -4.54 -4.84
CA LEU A 75 13.96 -5.31 -5.75
C LEU A 75 15.25 -5.73 -5.01
N LEU A 76 15.37 -7.04 -4.77
CA LEU A 76 16.58 -7.65 -4.21
C LEU A 76 17.57 -7.98 -5.34
N ALA A 77 18.23 -6.96 -5.89
CA ALA A 77 19.30 -7.18 -6.88
C ALA A 77 20.68 -7.27 -6.18
N SER A 78 21.42 -8.34 -6.48
CA SER A 78 22.81 -8.53 -6.06
C SER A 78 23.73 -7.55 -6.81
N PRO A 79 24.66 -6.84 -6.14
CA PRO A 79 25.41 -5.76 -6.77
C PRO A 79 26.50 -6.34 -7.66
N ALA A 80 26.18 -6.57 -8.93
CA ALA A 80 27.20 -6.60 -9.98
C ALA A 80 27.39 -5.21 -10.61
N SER A 81 26.45 -4.25 -10.44
CA SER A 81 26.62 -2.93 -11.06
C SER A 81 25.76 -1.75 -10.54
N SER A 82 24.71 -1.91 -9.74
CA SER A 82 24.01 -0.75 -9.15
C SER A 82 22.99 -1.16 -8.08
N VAL A 83 22.76 -0.27 -7.11
CA VAL A 83 21.58 -0.31 -6.24
C VAL A 83 20.38 0.05 -7.11
N ILE A 84 19.46 -0.89 -7.32
CA ILE A 84 18.22 -0.63 -8.05
C ILE A 84 17.20 -0.09 -7.03
N ASP A 85 16.60 1.06 -7.34
CA ASP A 85 15.51 1.63 -6.55
C ASP A 85 14.30 0.68 -6.53
N PRO A 86 13.52 0.63 -5.44
CA PRO A 86 12.30 -0.17 -5.40
C PRO A 86 11.34 0.22 -6.53
N GLU A 87 10.72 -0.78 -7.17
CA GLU A 87 9.68 -0.50 -8.16
C GLU A 87 8.45 0.03 -7.42
N SER A 88 7.96 1.21 -7.81
CA SER A 88 6.78 1.82 -7.21
C SER A 88 5.77 2.20 -8.29
N GLY A 89 4.49 2.27 -7.90
CA GLY A 89 3.43 2.67 -8.81
C GLY A 89 2.22 3.21 -8.07
N GLU A 90 1.38 3.92 -8.81
CA GLU A 90 0.13 4.48 -8.34
C GLU A 90 -1.02 3.95 -9.20
N GLN A 91 -2.11 3.59 -8.56
CA GLN A 91 -3.35 3.18 -9.20
C GLN A 91 -4.47 4.11 -8.74
N ALA A 92 -5.18 4.69 -9.70
CA ALA A 92 -6.42 5.41 -9.47
C ALA A 92 -7.58 4.61 -10.09
N GLU A 93 -8.68 4.51 -9.36
CA GLU A 93 -9.88 3.78 -9.78
C GLU A 93 -11.12 4.61 -9.46
N VAL A 94 -12.08 4.59 -10.39
CA VAL A 94 -13.44 5.09 -10.19
C VAL A 94 -14.39 4.03 -10.69
N GLY A 95 -15.46 3.78 -9.93
CA GLY A 95 -16.39 2.71 -10.27
C GLY A 95 -17.75 2.91 -9.63
N LEU A 96 -18.64 2.00 -10.00
CA LEU A 96 -20.01 1.95 -9.52
C LEU A 96 -20.33 0.48 -9.26
N THR A 97 -20.73 0.17 -8.03
CA THR A 97 -21.28 -1.14 -7.69
C THR A 97 -22.80 -1.04 -7.56
N TYR A 98 -23.48 -2.15 -7.82
CA TYR A 98 -24.93 -2.26 -7.67
C TYR A 98 -25.25 -3.51 -6.87
N ALA A 99 -25.92 -3.32 -5.74
CA ALA A 99 -26.43 -4.38 -4.88
C ALA A 99 -27.94 -4.20 -4.74
N PRO A 100 -28.75 -4.85 -5.61
CA PRO A 100 -30.18 -4.95 -5.39
C PRO A 100 -30.45 -5.83 -4.17
N GLU A 101 -31.52 -5.52 -3.43
CA GLU A 101 -32.05 -6.40 -2.38
C GLU A 101 -32.51 -7.75 -2.95
#